data_AF-A0A7S0B2D1-F1
#
_entry.id   AF-A0A7S0B2D1-F1
#
_cell.length_a   1.000
_cell.length_b   1.000
_cell.length_c   1.000
_cell.angle_alpha   90.00
_cell.angle_beta   90.00
_cell.angle_gamma   90.00
#
_symmetry.space_group_name_H-M   'P 1'
#
loop_
_entity.id
_entity.type
_entity.pdbx_description
1 polymer ?
#
loop_
_entity_poly.entity_id
_entity_poly.type
_entity_poly.pdbx_seq_one_letter_code
_entity_poly.pdbx_strand_id
1 'polypeptide(L)'
;GDLPHFVWLTNREISIGTNQPTLFFHPFYFNPINMDDVMNHAMPAVGAAIGLFALGVCNDQLPGLLGQDWLGFMSPHLAAVAATLWLMPSAPVSQPKNVVGGHLIVGATGWLVAQSGMFGDWAGTVSFVLAMMGMGMADAVHPAALAMAAGGDDMMGIISPGMTGAAVLLAVHHVWFNHVKPVLDGHTKSA
;
A
#
# COMPACT_ATOMS: atom_id res chain seq x y z
N GLY A 1 1.92 48.84 -23.94
CA GLY A 1 2.23 47.71 -24.83
C GLY A 1 2.80 46.64 -23.94
N ASP A 2 1.95 45.69 -23.60
CA ASP A 2 2.14 44.68 -22.57
C ASP A 2 3.33 43.73 -22.86
N LEU A 3 4.06 43.37 -21.82
CA LEU A 3 4.91 42.17 -21.81
C LEU A 3 4.30 41.14 -20.83
N PRO A 4 3.89 39.96 -21.30
CA PRO A 4 3.31 38.92 -20.46
C PRO A 4 4.35 37.89 -19.97
N HIS A 5 4.13 37.49 -18.70
CA HIS A 5 4.15 36.15 -18.11
C HIS A 5 5.30 35.16 -18.38
N PHE A 6 6.01 34.89 -17.28
CA PHE A 6 6.91 33.78 -17.00
C PHE A 6 6.18 32.42 -17.20
N VAL A 7 6.67 31.58 -18.11
CA VAL A 7 6.20 30.20 -18.31
C VAL A 7 7.23 29.24 -17.71
N TRP A 8 6.80 28.51 -16.68
CA TRP A 8 7.50 27.32 -16.15
C TRP A 8 7.42 26.20 -17.19
N LEU A 9 8.52 25.91 -17.88
CA LEU A 9 8.66 24.71 -18.69
C LEU A 9 9.22 23.59 -17.82
N THR A 10 8.36 22.61 -17.56
CA THR A 10 8.67 21.30 -17.00
C THR A 10 9.54 20.52 -17.98
N ASN A 11 10.78 20.18 -17.60
CA ASN A 11 11.68 19.36 -18.41
C ASN A 11 11.21 17.89 -18.45
N ARG A 12 10.41 17.55 -19.47
CA ARG A 12 10.59 16.31 -20.21
C ARG A 12 11.19 16.68 -21.56
N GLU A 13 12.42 16.27 -21.81
CA GLU A 13 12.85 15.84 -23.14
C GLU A 13 14.07 14.91 -22.99
N ILE A 14 13.84 13.64 -23.33
CA ILE A 14 14.87 12.66 -23.59
C ILE A 14 15.43 13.00 -24.97
N SER A 15 16.69 13.43 -25.03
CA SER A 15 17.46 13.46 -26.27
C SER A 15 18.66 12.53 -26.10
N ILE A 16 18.62 11.42 -26.83
CA ILE A 16 19.72 10.45 -26.94
C ILE A 16 20.74 11.05 -27.92
N GLY A 17 21.81 11.65 -27.37
CA GLY A 17 22.91 12.23 -28.10
C GLY A 17 24.25 11.88 -27.47
N THR A 18 24.87 10.82 -27.99
CA THR A 18 26.31 10.50 -28.04
C THR A 18 27.26 10.94 -26.90
N ASN A 19 27.86 9.93 -26.26
CA ASN A 19 29.22 9.87 -25.72
C ASN A 19 29.64 10.81 -24.57
N GLN A 20 29.23 10.48 -23.33
CA GLN A 20 30.08 10.43 -22.12
C GLN A 20 29.30 9.70 -21.00
N PRO A 21 29.88 8.76 -20.24
CA PRO A 21 29.28 8.33 -18.98
C PRO A 21 29.62 9.36 -17.90
N THR A 22 28.94 10.50 -17.90
CA THR A 22 28.91 11.34 -16.70
C THR A 22 28.04 10.62 -15.68
N LEU A 23 28.71 9.87 -14.80
CA LEU A 23 28.12 9.38 -13.57
C LEU A 23 27.74 10.62 -12.76
N PHE A 24 26.53 11.13 -12.96
CA PHE A 24 25.97 12.23 -12.18
C PHE A 24 25.73 11.69 -10.78
N PHE A 25 26.76 11.78 -9.93
CA PHE A 25 26.56 11.88 -8.50
C PHE A 25 25.75 13.15 -8.29
N HIS A 26 24.42 13.02 -8.23
CA HIS A 26 23.62 14.04 -7.59
C HIS A 26 24.09 14.04 -6.13
N PRO A 27 24.79 15.08 -5.64
CA PRO A 27 25.05 15.16 -4.23
C PRO A 27 23.67 15.13 -3.56
N PHE A 28 23.51 14.30 -2.54
CA PHE A 28 22.33 14.30 -1.68
C PHE A 28 22.25 15.70 -1.06
N TYR A 29 21.58 16.62 -1.75
CA TYR A 29 21.25 17.92 -1.21
C TYR A 29 20.28 17.65 -0.07
N PHE A 30 20.81 17.63 1.14
CA PHE A 30 19.99 17.75 2.34
C PHE A 30 19.27 19.09 2.21
N ASN A 31 17.99 19.05 1.86
CA ASN A 31 17.14 20.22 1.95
C ASN A 31 17.23 20.70 3.41
N PRO A 32 17.37 22.02 3.65
CA PRO A 32 17.25 22.54 5.01
C PRO A 32 15.92 22.04 5.59
N ILE A 33 15.95 21.53 6.83
CA ILE A 33 14.79 20.87 7.45
C ILE A 33 13.66 21.90 7.54
N ASN A 34 12.68 21.78 6.66
CA ASN A 34 11.46 22.55 6.68
C ASN A 34 10.44 21.82 7.57
N MET A 35 9.92 22.50 8.61
CA MET A 35 8.97 21.87 9.54
C MET A 35 7.68 21.44 8.86
N ASP A 36 7.25 22.16 7.82
CA ASP A 36 6.06 21.77 7.05
C ASP A 36 6.31 20.45 6.32
N ASP A 37 7.49 20.28 5.74
CA ASP A 37 7.88 19.02 5.10
C ASP A 37 7.98 17.90 6.12
N VAL A 38 8.60 18.13 7.29
CA VAL A 38 8.67 17.13 8.36
C VAL A 38 7.26 16.69 8.78
N MET A 39 6.35 17.63 9.00
CA MET A 39 4.98 17.33 9.40
C MET A 39 4.20 16.58 8.31
N ASN A 40 4.38 16.96 7.04
CA ASN A 40 3.75 16.28 5.91
C ASN A 40 4.18 14.82 5.75
N HIS A 41 5.39 14.45 6.21
CA HIS A 41 5.87 13.06 6.20
C HIS A 41 5.59 12.31 7.51
N ALA A 42 5.69 13.00 8.66
CA ALA A 42 5.47 12.42 9.97
C ALA A 42 3.99 12.05 10.20
N MET A 43 3.05 12.89 9.74
CA MET A 43 1.62 12.66 9.95
C MET A 43 1.10 11.37 9.31
N PRO A 44 1.42 11.07 8.04
CA PRO A 44 1.17 9.74 7.46
C PRO A 44 1.76 8.59 8.28
N ALA A 45 3.00 8.72 8.77
CA ALA A 45 3.65 7.66 9.54
C ALA A 45 2.95 7.40 10.88
N VAL A 46 2.49 8.45 11.57
CA VAL A 46 1.69 8.33 12.79
C VAL A 46 0.36 7.62 12.49
N GLY A 47 -0.33 8.03 11.42
CA GLY A 47 -1.57 7.37 11.01
C GLY A 47 -1.37 5.89 10.70
N ALA A 48 -0.31 5.54 9.97
CA ALA A 48 0.05 4.16 9.67
C ALA A 48 0.38 3.36 10.95
N ALA A 49 1.09 3.95 11.90
CA ALA A 49 1.40 3.31 13.19
C ALA A 49 0.13 3.02 13.99
N ILE A 50 -0.84 3.94 14.01
CA ILE A 50 -2.15 3.71 14.65
C ILE A 50 -2.92 2.60 13.94
N GLY A 51 -2.90 2.58 12.60
CA GLY A 51 -3.48 1.50 11.80
C GLY A 51 -2.90 0.13 12.15
N LEU A 52 -1.57 0.03 12.21
CA LEU A 52 -0.87 -1.21 12.57
C LEU A 52 -1.08 -1.60 14.04
N PHE A 53 -1.19 -0.63 14.94
CA PHE A 53 -1.53 -0.90 16.34
C PHE A 53 -2.95 -1.45 16.47
N ALA A 54 -3.92 -0.83 15.82
CA ALA A 54 -5.30 -1.32 15.78
C ALA A 54 -5.38 -2.73 15.18
N LEU A 55 -4.60 -2.99 14.13
CA LEU A 55 -4.45 -4.31 13.55
C LEU A 55 -3.94 -5.35 14.56
N GLY A 56 -2.93 -5.00 15.38
CA GLY A 56 -2.42 -5.85 16.45
C GLY A 56 -3.47 -6.13 17.53
N VAL A 57 -4.21 -5.11 17.98
CA VAL A 57 -5.32 -5.29 18.92
C VAL A 57 -6.39 -6.22 18.34
N CYS A 58 -6.76 -6.03 17.07
CA CYS A 58 -7.71 -6.90 16.37
C CYS A 58 -7.20 -8.33 16.30
N ASN A 59 -5.91 -8.53 15.99
CA ASN A 59 -5.29 -9.85 15.92
C ASN A 59 -5.33 -10.60 17.25
N ASP A 60 -5.10 -9.89 18.37
CA ASP A 60 -5.00 -10.53 19.67
C ASP A 60 -6.36 -10.74 20.36
N GLN A 61 -7.34 -9.86 20.10
CA GLN A 61 -8.61 -9.84 20.84
C GLN A 61 -9.79 -10.44 20.07
N LEU A 62 -9.89 -10.18 18.76
CA LEU A 62 -11.08 -10.61 17.99
C LEU A 62 -11.22 -12.13 17.86
N PRO A 63 -10.15 -12.93 17.69
CA PRO A 63 -10.30 -14.38 17.54
C PRO A 63 -10.96 -15.01 18.77
N GLY A 64 -10.53 -14.62 19.97
CA GLY A 64 -11.11 -15.08 21.23
C GLY A 64 -12.54 -14.58 21.46
N LEU A 65 -12.85 -13.33 21.07
CA LEU A 65 -14.20 -12.77 21.18
C LEU A 65 -15.20 -13.43 20.21
N LEU A 66 -14.74 -13.86 19.05
CA LEU A 66 -15.56 -14.50 18.03
C LEU A 66 -15.60 -16.03 18.16
N GLY A 67 -14.78 -16.62 19.03
CA GLY A 67 -14.61 -18.06 19.15
C GLY A 67 -14.00 -18.69 17.90
N GLN A 68 -13.14 -17.95 17.19
CA GLN A 68 -12.54 -18.35 15.91
C GLN A 68 -11.02 -18.22 15.96
N ASP A 69 -10.33 -19.21 16.53
CA ASP A 69 -8.86 -19.20 16.71
C ASP A 69 -8.07 -19.21 15.39
N TRP A 70 -8.72 -19.56 14.26
CA TRP A 70 -8.12 -19.53 12.93
C TRP A 70 -8.08 -18.13 12.31
N LEU A 71 -8.77 -17.15 12.91
CA LEU A 71 -8.87 -15.79 12.41
C LEU A 71 -7.61 -15.01 12.80
N GLY A 72 -6.76 -14.71 11.83
CA GLY A 72 -5.63 -13.81 11.92
C GLY A 72 -5.95 -12.47 11.28
N PHE A 73 -5.23 -11.45 11.71
CA PHE A 73 -5.33 -10.10 11.14
C PHE A 73 -3.96 -9.51 10.81
N MET A 74 -2.87 -10.11 11.30
CA MET A 74 -1.52 -9.62 11.05
C MET A 74 -0.76 -10.49 10.05
N SER A 75 -0.05 -9.83 9.15
CA SER A 75 0.96 -10.43 8.28
C SER A 75 1.92 -9.34 7.80
N PRO A 76 3.20 -9.66 7.52
CA PRO A 76 4.20 -8.69 7.08
C PRO A 76 3.76 -7.83 5.87
N HIS A 77 2.97 -8.37 4.94
CA HIS A 77 2.51 -7.63 3.78
C HIS A 77 1.56 -6.48 4.13
N LEU A 78 0.83 -6.56 5.25
CA LEU A 78 -0.10 -5.51 5.69
C LEU A 78 0.63 -4.24 6.13
N ALA A 79 1.91 -4.32 6.49
CA ALA A 79 2.75 -3.14 6.67
C ALA A 79 2.93 -2.37 5.35
N ALA A 80 3.07 -3.06 4.22
CA ALA A 80 3.11 -2.43 2.91
C ALA A 80 1.74 -1.84 2.52
N VAL A 81 0.63 -2.50 2.90
CA VAL A 81 -0.72 -1.94 2.74
C VAL A 81 -0.84 -0.63 3.51
N ALA A 82 -0.46 -0.60 4.79
CA ALA A 82 -0.45 0.61 5.60
C ALA A 82 0.46 1.71 5.00
N ALA A 83 1.65 1.36 4.51
CA ALA A 83 2.50 2.34 3.83
C ALA A 83 1.80 2.96 2.60
N THR A 84 1.17 2.15 1.75
CA THR A 84 0.46 2.66 0.57
C THR A 84 -0.73 3.55 0.93
N LEU A 85 -1.56 3.12 1.89
CA LEU A 85 -2.74 3.84 2.33
C LEU A 85 -2.38 5.23 2.87
N TRP A 86 -1.38 5.34 3.75
CA TRP A 86 -1.07 6.61 4.39
C TRP A 86 -0.09 7.49 3.62
N LEU A 87 0.92 6.93 2.95
CA LEU A 87 1.91 7.71 2.20
C LEU A 87 1.42 8.12 0.81
N MET A 88 0.45 7.38 0.24
CA MET A 88 -0.07 7.62 -1.10
C MET A 88 -1.61 7.54 -1.12
N PRO A 89 -2.35 8.26 -0.26
CA PRO A 89 -3.79 8.09 -0.09
C PRO A 89 -4.61 8.35 -1.36
N SER A 90 -4.12 9.24 -2.23
CA SER A 90 -4.80 9.59 -3.49
C SER A 90 -4.40 8.70 -4.66
N ALA A 91 -3.40 7.83 -4.50
CA ALA A 91 -2.94 6.97 -5.59
C ALA A 91 -4.01 5.91 -5.92
N PRO A 92 -4.14 5.48 -7.19
CA PRO A 92 -5.05 4.40 -7.56
C PRO A 92 -4.82 3.13 -6.74
N VAL A 93 -3.56 2.80 -6.43
CA VAL A 93 -3.20 1.60 -5.66
C VAL A 93 -3.72 1.61 -4.22
N SER A 94 -4.06 2.78 -3.67
CA SER A 94 -4.56 2.93 -2.30
C SER A 94 -6.08 3.02 -2.23
N GLN A 95 -6.77 3.02 -3.38
CA GLN A 95 -8.22 3.05 -3.41
C GLN A 95 -8.80 1.77 -2.83
N PRO A 96 -9.89 1.84 -2.02
CA PRO A 96 -10.48 0.65 -1.39
C PRO A 96 -10.83 -0.47 -2.39
N LYS A 97 -11.32 -0.10 -3.58
CA LYS A 97 -11.57 -1.05 -4.69
C LYS A 97 -10.34 -1.89 -5.01
N ASN A 98 -9.17 -1.26 -5.08
CA ASN A 98 -7.94 -1.89 -5.51
C ASN A 98 -7.30 -2.68 -4.37
N VAL A 99 -7.36 -2.16 -3.13
CA VAL A 99 -6.90 -2.91 -1.94
C VAL A 99 -7.69 -4.22 -1.82
N VAL A 100 -9.03 -4.14 -1.80
CA VAL A 100 -9.89 -5.32 -1.65
C VAL A 100 -9.79 -6.23 -2.88
N GLY A 101 -9.92 -5.67 -4.08
CA GLY A 101 -9.86 -6.43 -5.34
C GLY A 101 -8.52 -7.12 -5.54
N GLY A 102 -7.42 -6.45 -5.23
CA GLY A 102 -6.08 -7.01 -5.31
C GLY A 102 -5.88 -8.18 -4.33
N HIS A 103 -6.35 -8.05 -3.09
CA HIS A 103 -6.27 -9.15 -2.12
C HIS A 103 -7.10 -10.37 -2.55
N LEU A 104 -8.31 -10.14 -3.07
CA LEU A 104 -9.18 -11.20 -3.58
C LEU A 104 -8.56 -11.93 -4.77
N ILE A 105 -8.04 -11.18 -5.76
CA ILE A 105 -7.44 -11.77 -6.95
C ILE A 105 -6.18 -12.55 -6.59
N VAL A 106 -5.26 -11.94 -5.82
CA VAL A 106 -4.03 -12.60 -5.40
C VAL A 106 -4.35 -13.88 -4.63
N GLY A 107 -5.25 -13.79 -3.64
CA GLY A 107 -5.65 -14.94 -2.86
C GLY A 107 -6.24 -16.05 -3.71
N ALA A 108 -7.23 -15.73 -4.54
CA ALA A 108 -7.88 -16.72 -5.40
C ALA A 108 -6.89 -17.40 -6.35
N THR A 109 -5.98 -16.63 -6.97
CA THR A 109 -4.94 -17.20 -7.85
C THR A 109 -3.97 -18.09 -7.08
N GLY A 110 -3.51 -17.67 -5.89
CA GLY A 110 -2.64 -18.48 -5.04
C GLY A 110 -3.26 -19.83 -4.70
N TRP A 111 -4.50 -19.81 -4.22
CA TRP A 111 -5.22 -21.04 -3.87
C TRP A 111 -5.49 -21.95 -5.07
N LEU A 112 -5.88 -21.41 -6.23
CA LEU A 112 -6.09 -22.22 -7.44
C LEU A 112 -4.80 -22.90 -7.89
N VAL A 113 -3.66 -22.19 -7.83
CA VAL A 113 -2.36 -22.73 -8.21
C VAL A 113 -1.90 -23.79 -7.21
N ALA A 114 -2.04 -23.54 -5.90
CA ALA A 114 -1.72 -24.52 -4.86
C ALA A 114 -2.56 -25.80 -5.00
N GLN A 115 -3.88 -25.65 -5.18
CA GLN A 115 -4.81 -26.77 -5.31
C GLN A 115 -4.58 -27.60 -6.59
N SER A 116 -3.95 -27.02 -7.62
CA SER A 116 -3.64 -27.74 -8.86
C SER A 116 -2.63 -28.86 -8.65
N GLY A 117 -1.71 -28.72 -7.69
CA GLY A 117 -0.58 -29.63 -7.49
C GLY A 117 0.40 -29.69 -8.68
N MET A 118 0.24 -28.83 -9.70
CA MET A 118 0.95 -28.95 -10.98
C MET A 118 2.37 -28.37 -10.95
N PHE A 119 2.65 -27.45 -10.03
CA PHE A 119 3.81 -26.57 -10.14
C PHE A 119 4.89 -26.81 -9.08
N GLY A 120 4.66 -27.70 -8.10
CA GLY A 120 5.61 -28.00 -7.03
C GLY A 120 6.17 -26.72 -6.39
N ASP A 121 7.49 -26.64 -6.27
CA ASP A 121 8.21 -25.49 -5.69
C ASP A 121 7.99 -24.17 -6.45
N TRP A 122 7.51 -24.21 -7.70
CA TRP A 122 7.23 -23.03 -8.51
C TRP A 122 5.83 -22.45 -8.31
N ALA A 123 4.99 -23.09 -7.48
CA ALA A 123 3.61 -22.65 -7.25
C ALA A 123 3.52 -21.18 -6.82
N GLY A 124 4.41 -20.71 -5.94
CA GLY A 124 4.44 -19.31 -5.52
C GLY A 124 4.75 -18.34 -6.66
N THR A 125 5.73 -18.66 -7.52
CA THR A 125 6.09 -17.84 -8.69
C THR A 125 4.96 -17.78 -9.72
N VAL A 126 4.34 -18.92 -10.01
CA VAL A 126 3.21 -19.00 -10.95
C VAL A 126 2.01 -18.22 -10.41
N SER A 127 1.70 -18.38 -9.13
CA SER A 127 0.65 -17.61 -8.45
C SER A 127 0.88 -16.11 -8.57
N PHE A 128 2.11 -15.65 -8.32
CA PHE A 128 2.47 -14.24 -8.40
C PHE A 128 2.24 -13.66 -9.80
N VAL A 129 2.71 -14.34 -10.85
CA VAL A 129 2.55 -13.88 -12.24
C VAL A 129 1.08 -13.87 -12.67
N LEU A 130 0.32 -14.91 -12.32
CA LEU A 130 -1.11 -14.98 -12.62
C LEU A 130 -1.90 -13.92 -11.85
N ALA A 131 -1.55 -13.67 -10.59
CA ALA A 131 -2.16 -12.61 -9.79
C ALA A 131 -1.91 -11.22 -10.38
N MET A 132 -0.67 -10.94 -10.80
CA MET A 132 -0.30 -9.68 -11.47
C MET A 132 -1.15 -9.47 -12.73
N MET A 133 -1.25 -10.50 -13.56
CA MET A 133 -2.07 -10.46 -14.77
C MET A 133 -3.55 -10.22 -14.43
N GLY A 134 -4.10 -10.98 -13.47
CA GLY A 134 -5.49 -10.85 -13.05
C GLY A 134 -5.83 -9.46 -12.50
N MET A 135 -4.98 -8.89 -11.66
CA MET A 135 -5.17 -7.53 -11.14
C MET A 135 -5.10 -6.48 -12.25
N GLY A 136 -4.20 -6.66 -13.22
CA GLY A 136 -4.11 -5.77 -14.39
C GLY A 136 -5.38 -5.82 -15.25
N MET A 137 -5.93 -7.02 -15.46
CA MET A 137 -7.19 -7.21 -16.21
C MET A 137 -8.41 -6.65 -15.49
N ALA A 138 -8.44 -6.73 -14.15
CA ALA A 138 -9.56 -6.30 -13.33
C ALA A 138 -9.50 -4.80 -12.94
N ASP A 139 -8.47 -4.06 -13.37
CA ASP A 139 -8.20 -2.69 -12.92
C ASP A 139 -8.21 -2.57 -11.38
N ALA A 140 -7.57 -3.55 -10.73
CA ALA A 140 -7.52 -3.70 -9.27
C ALA A 140 -6.08 -3.86 -8.78
N VAL A 141 -5.15 -3.11 -9.39
CA VAL A 141 -3.72 -3.22 -9.10
C VAL A 141 -3.42 -2.72 -7.70
N HIS A 142 -3.01 -3.64 -6.82
CA HIS A 142 -2.54 -3.35 -5.47
C HIS A 142 -1.30 -4.20 -5.16
N PRO A 143 -0.08 -3.69 -5.45
CA PRO A 143 1.14 -4.48 -5.37
C PRO A 143 1.45 -5.07 -3.99
N ALA A 144 1.01 -4.42 -2.91
CA ALA A 144 1.22 -4.95 -1.56
C ALA A 144 0.49 -6.30 -1.33
N ALA A 145 -0.62 -6.57 -2.02
CA ALA A 145 -1.31 -7.85 -1.94
C ALA A 145 -0.48 -9.00 -2.52
N LEU A 146 0.42 -8.76 -3.48
CA LEU A 146 1.20 -9.81 -4.14
C LEU A 146 2.09 -10.60 -3.19
N ALA A 147 2.50 -10.00 -2.08
CA ALA A 147 3.26 -10.70 -1.04
C ALA A 147 2.47 -11.86 -0.40
N MET A 148 1.15 -11.94 -0.57
CA MET A 148 0.34 -13.11 -0.21
C MET A 148 0.48 -14.27 -1.19
N ALA A 149 0.80 -14.00 -2.46
CA ALA A 149 0.90 -15.04 -3.50
C ALA A 149 1.98 -16.08 -3.18
N ALA A 150 2.96 -15.72 -2.34
CA ALA A 150 4.06 -16.58 -1.92
C ALA A 150 3.71 -17.55 -0.79
N GLY A 151 2.51 -17.47 -0.17
CA GLY A 151 2.13 -18.30 0.98
C GLY A 151 0.72 -18.91 0.91
N GLY A 152 0.10 -18.92 -0.27
CA GLY A 152 -1.31 -19.30 -0.45
C GLY A 152 -1.55 -20.81 -0.55
N ASP A 153 -1.33 -21.56 0.53
CA ASP A 153 -1.61 -23.00 0.55
C ASP A 153 -3.07 -23.33 0.94
N ASP A 154 -3.80 -22.40 1.57
CA ASP A 154 -5.18 -22.60 2.02
C ASP A 154 -6.06 -21.37 1.77
N MET A 155 -7.35 -21.62 1.48
CA MET A 155 -8.37 -20.59 1.27
C MET A 155 -8.57 -19.73 2.52
N MET A 156 -8.32 -20.30 3.71
CA MET A 156 -8.31 -19.52 4.95
C MET A 156 -7.22 -18.46 4.96
N GLY A 157 -6.05 -18.73 4.36
CA GLY A 157 -4.94 -17.78 4.20
C GLY A 157 -5.29 -16.54 3.38
N ILE A 158 -6.29 -16.66 2.48
CA ILE A 158 -6.81 -15.55 1.68
C ILE A 158 -7.70 -14.64 2.53
N ILE A 159 -8.66 -15.26 3.22
CA ILE A 159 -9.62 -14.54 4.06
C ILE A 159 -8.89 -13.92 5.25
N SER A 160 -7.91 -14.64 5.78
CA SER A 160 -7.24 -14.35 7.03
C SER A 160 -5.77 -14.79 6.93
N PRO A 161 -4.79 -13.88 7.09
CA PRO A 161 -4.92 -12.51 7.58
C PRO A 161 -5.16 -11.45 6.49
N GLY A 162 -5.10 -11.83 5.20
CA GLY A 162 -5.07 -10.88 4.08
C GLY A 162 -6.28 -9.95 4.04
N MET A 163 -7.48 -10.50 3.83
CA MET A 163 -8.70 -9.70 3.68
C MET A 163 -9.14 -9.05 5.00
N THR A 164 -9.12 -9.79 6.10
CA THR A 164 -9.50 -9.28 7.43
C THR A 164 -8.61 -8.13 7.87
N GLY A 165 -7.29 -8.26 7.69
CA GLY A 165 -6.34 -7.22 8.03
C GLY A 165 -6.42 -5.99 7.12
N ALA A 166 -6.60 -6.19 5.81
CA ALA A 166 -6.83 -5.11 4.87
C ALA A 166 -8.12 -4.32 5.21
N ALA A 167 -9.18 -5.01 5.63
CA ALA A 167 -10.43 -4.37 6.06
C ALA A 167 -10.24 -3.48 7.29
N VAL A 168 -9.48 -3.95 8.30
CA VAL A 168 -9.14 -3.15 9.49
C VAL A 168 -8.35 -1.90 9.08
N LEU A 169 -7.33 -2.04 8.24
CA LEU A 169 -6.54 -0.90 7.79
C LEU A 169 -7.35 0.12 6.99
N LEU A 170 -8.25 -0.33 6.10
CA LEU A 170 -9.15 0.56 5.37
C LEU A 170 -10.11 1.31 6.30
N ALA A 171 -10.62 0.64 7.34
CA ALA A 171 -11.49 1.26 8.34
C ALA A 171 -10.74 2.36 9.12
N VAL A 172 -9.53 2.05 9.61
CA VAL A 172 -8.72 3.04 10.34
C VAL A 172 -8.27 4.18 9.42
N HIS A 173 -7.89 3.88 8.18
CA HIS A 173 -7.55 4.89 7.17
C HIS A 173 -8.73 5.85 6.93
N HIS A 174 -9.94 5.32 6.78
CA HIS A 174 -11.15 6.12 6.62
C HIS A 174 -11.38 7.05 7.83
N VAL A 175 -11.30 6.52 9.05
CA VAL A 175 -11.46 7.32 10.28
C VAL A 175 -10.37 8.39 10.40
N TRP A 176 -9.13 8.04 10.08
CA TRP A 176 -7.99 8.95 10.13
C TRP A 176 -8.21 10.16 9.21
N PHE A 177 -8.49 9.94 7.93
CA PHE A 177 -8.59 11.02 6.95
C PHE A 177 -9.88 11.83 7.08
N ASN A 178 -10.99 11.23 7.54
CA ASN A 178 -12.27 11.93 7.63
C ASN A 178 -12.54 12.59 9.00
N HIS A 179 -11.91 12.11 10.07
CA HIS A 179 -12.21 12.59 11.43
C HIS A 179 -10.99 13.09 12.20
N VAL A 180 -9.85 12.40 12.11
CA VAL A 180 -8.67 12.75 12.93
C VAL A 180 -7.85 13.87 12.28
N LYS A 181 -7.44 13.67 11.03
CA LYS A 181 -6.58 14.64 10.31
C LYS A 181 -7.21 16.04 10.22
N PRO A 182 -8.51 16.22 9.91
CA PRO A 182 -9.09 17.56 9.84
C PRO A 182 -9.05 18.32 11.17
N VAL A 183 -9.21 17.61 12.31
CA VAL A 183 -9.11 18.21 13.64
C VAL A 183 -7.68 18.66 13.92
N LEU A 184 -6.69 17.81 13.60
CA LEU A 184 -5.27 18.15 13.76
C LEU A 184 -4.86 19.34 12.87
N ASP A 185 -5.30 19.35 11.60
CA ASP A 185 -5.07 20.46 10.67
C ASP A 185 -5.75 21.77 11.13
N GLY A 186 -6.89 21.68 11.82
CA GLY A 186 -7.59 22.84 12.39
C GLY A 186 -6.83 23.46 13.56
N HIS A 187 -6.20 22.64 14.41
CA HIS A 187 -5.39 23.10 15.52
C HIS A 187 -4.03 23.67 15.08
N THR A 188 -3.43 23.15 14.01
CA THR A 188 -2.13 23.66 13.51
C THR A 188 -2.24 24.98 12.76
N LYS A 189 -3.39 25.31 12.17
CA LYS A 189 -3.63 26.60 11.49
C LYS A 189 -4.02 27.74 12.42
N SER A 190 -4.33 27.44 13.68
CA SER A 190 -4.77 28.41 14.70
C SER A 190 -3.68 28.74 15.73
N ALA A 191 -2.51 28.09 15.63
CA ALA A 191 -1.30 28.35 16.42
C ALA A 191 -0.28 29.12 15.58
#